data_AF-A0A0N1HRM6-F1
#
_entry.id   AF-A0A0N1HRM6-F1
#
_cell.length_a   1.000
_cell.length_b   1.000
_cell.length_c   1.000
_cell.angle_alpha   90.00
_cell.angle_beta   90.00
_cell.angle_gamma   90.00
#
_symmetry.space_group_name_H-M   'P 1'
#
loop_
_entity.id
_entity.type
_entity.pdbx_description
1 polymer ?
#
loop_
_entity_poly.entity_id
_entity_poly.type
_entity_poly.pdbx_seq_one_letter_code
_entity_poly.pdbx_strand_id
1 'polypeptide(L)'
;MSFVIRRSVSTLVPPKVASPAGLSAAKDAVRMARIAKFYEQLPKGPAPEIKPSGLIQRYQARYMGPKNNSAAPIWHAILGIMTLGYSMEYYFHLRHHKNNAH
;
A
#
# COMPACT_ATOMS: atom_id res chain seq x y z
N MET A 1 -8.79 8.27 -54.21
CA MET A 1 -7.72 8.71 -53.28
C MET A 1 -8.11 8.30 -51.87
N SER A 2 -7.39 7.38 -51.24
CA SER A 2 -7.73 6.84 -49.92
C SER A 2 -7.14 7.69 -48.80
N PHE A 3 -8.00 8.29 -47.97
CA PHE A 3 -7.58 8.95 -46.72
C PHE A 3 -7.11 7.90 -45.70
N VAL A 4 -5.85 7.93 -45.30
CA VAL A 4 -5.29 7.04 -44.27
C VAL A 4 -5.31 7.76 -42.93
N ILE A 5 -6.32 7.49 -42.09
CA ILE A 5 -6.56 8.10 -40.76
C ILE A 5 -5.59 7.54 -39.68
N ARG A 6 -4.44 6.94 -40.04
CA ARG A 6 -3.53 6.34 -39.04
C ARG A 6 -2.58 7.33 -38.36
N ARG A 7 -2.49 8.58 -38.82
CA ARG A 7 -1.49 9.56 -38.33
C ARG A 7 -2.05 10.59 -37.35
N SER A 8 -3.37 10.70 -37.18
CA SER A 8 -3.98 11.72 -36.31
C SER A 8 -3.80 11.45 -34.81
N VAL A 9 -3.53 10.20 -34.40
CA VAL A 9 -3.35 9.81 -32.99
C VAL A 9 -1.87 9.71 -32.59
N SER A 10 -0.94 9.74 -33.55
CA SER A 10 0.50 9.61 -33.30
C SER A 10 1.12 10.83 -32.58
N THR A 11 0.40 11.95 -32.51
CA THR A 11 0.80 13.16 -31.77
C THR A 11 0.12 13.29 -30.40
N LEU A 12 -0.87 12.43 -30.09
CA LEU A 12 -1.61 12.45 -28.82
C LEU A 12 -0.81 11.78 -27.70
N VAL A 13 -0.03 10.75 -28.03
CA VAL A 13 0.80 10.03 -27.07
C VAL A 13 2.22 10.59 -27.14
N PRO A 14 2.70 11.29 -26.09
CA PRO A 14 4.07 11.80 -26.08
C PRO A 14 5.07 10.64 -26.19
N PRO A 15 6.21 10.83 -26.88
CA PRO A 15 7.22 9.80 -27.04
C PRO A 15 7.74 9.32 -25.69
N LYS A 16 8.25 8.09 -25.62
CA LYS A 16 8.81 7.51 -24.40
C LYS A 16 10.05 8.30 -23.98
N VAL A 17 9.87 9.24 -23.07
CA VAL A 17 10.94 10.04 -22.47
C VAL A 17 11.61 9.23 -21.35
N ALA A 18 12.93 9.31 -21.25
CA ALA A 18 13.70 8.57 -20.23
C ALA A 18 13.36 9.03 -18.80
N SER A 19 13.05 10.32 -18.61
CA SER A 19 12.44 10.84 -17.39
C SER A 19 11.69 12.15 -17.67
N PRO A 20 10.46 12.34 -17.17
CA PRO A 20 9.74 13.61 -17.30
C PRO A 20 10.47 14.80 -16.66
N ALA A 21 11.17 14.54 -15.55
CA ALA A 21 11.89 15.56 -14.79
C ALA A 21 13.15 16.09 -15.50
N GLY A 22 13.73 15.32 -16.43
CA GLY A 22 14.94 15.73 -17.16
C GLY A 22 14.69 16.63 -18.37
N LEU A 23 13.43 16.85 -18.77
CA LEU A 23 13.07 17.56 -20.00
C LEU A 23 13.03 19.09 -19.83
N SER A 24 12.52 19.58 -18.70
CA SER A 24 12.35 21.02 -18.42
C SER A 24 13.28 21.55 -17.34
N ALA A 25 13.94 20.68 -16.58
CA ALA A 25 14.86 21.12 -15.53
C ALA A 25 16.19 21.60 -16.13
N ALA A 26 16.64 22.78 -15.69
CA ALA A 26 17.99 23.26 -16.01
C ALA A 26 19.01 22.19 -15.62
N LYS A 27 19.89 21.81 -16.55
CA LYS A 27 20.88 20.72 -16.37
C LYS A 27 21.73 20.94 -15.12
N ASP A 28 22.04 22.18 -14.79
CA ASP A 28 22.78 22.56 -13.59
C ASP A 28 21.98 22.34 -12.32
N ALA A 29 20.67 22.65 -12.30
CA ALA A 29 19.81 22.36 -11.16
C ALA A 29 19.70 20.85 -10.89
N VAL A 30 19.60 20.03 -11.94
CA VAL A 30 19.60 18.55 -11.81
C VAL A 30 20.94 18.04 -11.28
N ARG A 31 22.06 18.62 -11.73
CA ARG A 31 23.40 18.29 -11.23
C ARG A 31 23.57 18.67 -9.76
N MET A 32 23.15 19.88 -9.38
CA MET A 32 23.19 20.34 -7.99
C MET A 32 22.31 19.48 -7.07
N ALA A 33 21.09 19.12 -7.50
CA ALA A 33 20.21 18.22 -6.75
C ALA A 33 20.82 16.82 -6.54
N ARG A 34 21.56 16.31 -7.54
CA ARG A 34 22.25 15.02 -7.42
C ARG A 34 23.41 15.07 -6.44
N ILE A 35 24.17 16.17 -6.41
CA ILE A 35 25.26 16.36 -5.44
C ILE A 35 24.69 16.46 -4.03
N ALA A 36 23.65 17.27 -3.81
CA ALA A 36 22.98 17.37 -2.51
C ALA A 36 22.46 16.01 -2.04
N LYS A 37 21.79 15.27 -2.92
CA LYS A 37 21.27 13.91 -2.63
C LYS A 37 22.38 12.90 -2.36
N PHE A 38 23.51 12.99 -3.06
CA PHE A 38 24.68 12.15 -2.79
C PHE A 38 25.15 12.34 -1.35
N TYR A 39 25.27 13.59 -0.90
CA TYR A 39 25.69 13.88 0.47
C TYR A 39 24.62 13.52 1.52
N GLU A 40 23.34 13.67 1.17
CA GLU A 40 22.24 13.23 2.02
C GLU A 40 22.25 11.71 2.25
N GLN A 41 22.59 10.95 1.20
CA GLN A 41 22.62 9.49 1.16
C GLN A 41 23.95 8.87 1.59
N LEU A 42 24.89 9.65 2.13
CA LEU A 42 26.06 9.05 2.79
C LEU A 42 25.58 7.99 3.79
N PRO A 43 26.24 6.82 3.91
CA PRO A 43 25.79 5.76 4.80
C PRO A 43 25.75 6.24 6.27
N LYS A 44 24.58 6.64 6.74
CA LYS A 44 24.34 7.07 8.13
C LYS A 44 24.02 5.85 8.99
N GLY A 45 24.86 4.81 8.94
CA GLY A 45 24.63 3.55 9.64
C GLY A 45 23.25 2.90 9.34
N PRO A 46 22.88 1.83 10.04
CA PRO A 46 21.53 1.29 9.97
C PRO A 46 20.54 2.25 10.61
N ALA A 47 19.40 2.50 9.95
CA ALA A 47 18.33 3.28 10.53
C ALA A 47 17.86 2.67 11.86
N PRO A 48 17.56 3.48 12.89
CA PRO A 48 17.11 2.96 14.18
C PRO A 48 15.82 2.14 14.01
N GLU A 49 15.73 1.03 14.74
CA GLU A 49 14.52 0.21 14.72
C GLU A 49 13.33 1.02 15.25
N ILE A 50 12.27 1.07 14.46
CA ILE A 50 11.04 1.77 14.82
C ILE A 50 10.45 1.04 16.04
N LYS A 51 10.57 1.67 17.22
CA LYS A 51 9.95 1.16 18.44
C LYS A 51 8.45 1.47 18.36
N PRO A 52 7.58 0.45 18.25
CA PRO A 52 6.15 0.68 18.11
C PRO A 52 5.59 1.33 19.38
N SER A 53 4.87 2.44 19.21
CA SER A 53 4.13 3.12 20.27
C SER A 53 2.62 2.91 20.08
N GLY A 54 1.91 2.62 21.18
CA GLY A 54 0.48 2.31 21.13
C GLY A 54 0.16 0.87 20.73
N LEU A 55 -1.11 0.47 20.93
CA LEU A 55 -1.55 -0.92 20.78
C LEU A 55 -1.52 -1.40 19.33
N ILE A 56 -1.98 -0.56 18.39
CA ILE A 56 -2.04 -0.92 16.96
C ILE A 56 -0.64 -1.10 16.39
N GLN A 57 0.30 -0.19 16.67
CA GLN A 57 1.66 -0.33 16.17
C GLN A 57 2.37 -1.55 16.76
N ARG A 58 2.10 -1.91 18.02
CA ARG A 58 2.65 -3.14 18.62
C ARG A 58 2.14 -4.39 17.91
N TYR A 59 0.85 -4.44 17.57
CA TYR A 59 0.28 -5.52 16.79
C TYR A 59 0.89 -5.57 15.37
N GLN A 60 0.98 -4.42 14.70
CA GLN A 60 1.60 -4.32 13.37
C GLN A 60 3.07 -4.76 13.39
N ALA A 61 3.86 -4.28 14.35
CA ALA A 61 5.26 -4.67 14.49
C ALA A 61 5.44 -6.16 14.77
N ARG A 62 4.47 -6.79 15.45
CA ARG A 62 4.51 -8.23 15.74
C ARG A 62 4.19 -9.10 14.53
N TYR A 63 3.30 -8.69 13.64
CA TYR A 63 2.78 -9.57 12.58
C TYR A 63 3.02 -9.09 11.13
N MET A 64 3.26 -7.80 10.93
CA MET A 64 3.36 -7.15 9.62
C MET A 64 4.66 -6.34 9.49
N GLY A 65 5.63 -6.59 10.37
CA GLY A 65 6.91 -5.90 10.37
C GLY A 65 7.89 -6.52 9.37
N PRO A 66 8.97 -5.81 8.99
CA PRO A 66 9.98 -6.33 8.07
C PRO A 66 10.70 -7.58 8.59
N LYS A 67 10.74 -7.79 9.91
CA LYS A 67 11.32 -8.99 10.55
C LYS A 67 10.35 -10.16 10.67
N ASN A 68 9.05 -9.90 10.69
CA ASN A 68 8.02 -10.92 10.85
C ASN A 68 6.80 -10.55 10.00
N ASN A 69 6.81 -11.05 8.76
CA ASN A 69 5.70 -10.88 7.83
C ASN A 69 4.88 -12.18 7.81
N SER A 70 3.98 -12.30 8.79
CA SER A 70 3.18 -13.50 9.00
C SER A 70 1.80 -13.35 8.39
N ALA A 71 1.20 -14.45 7.92
CA ALA A 71 -0.20 -14.50 7.51
C ALA A 71 -1.19 -14.45 8.69
N ALA A 72 -0.72 -14.42 9.95
CA ALA A 72 -1.57 -14.39 11.14
C ALA A 72 -2.67 -13.30 11.13
N PRO A 73 -2.45 -12.05 10.65
CA PRO A 73 -3.50 -11.04 10.58
C PRO A 73 -4.70 -11.44 9.72
N ILE A 74 -4.46 -12.23 8.66
CA ILE A 74 -5.54 -12.76 7.81
C ILE A 74 -6.40 -13.72 8.62
N TRP A 75 -5.77 -14.64 9.36
CA TRP A 75 -6.48 -15.56 10.25
C TRP A 75 -7.23 -14.83 11.38
N HIS A 76 -6.63 -13.80 11.97
CA HIS A 76 -7.30 -12.96 12.98
C HIS A 76 -8.54 -12.27 12.41
N ALA A 77 -8.49 -11.77 11.18
CA ALA A 77 -9.64 -11.18 10.51
C ALA A 77 -10.75 -12.20 10.24
N ILE A 78 -10.40 -13.38 9.70
CA ILE A 78 -11.35 -14.47 9.47
C ILE A 78 -12.03 -14.88 10.78
N LEU A 79 -11.24 -15.11 11.83
CA LEU A 79 -11.77 -15.49 13.14
C LEU A 79 -12.66 -14.39 13.72
N GLY A 80 -12.25 -13.12 13.63
CA GLY A 80 -13.08 -11.99 14.06
C GLY A 80 -14.43 -11.94 13.34
N ILE A 81 -14.45 -12.14 12.02
CA ILE A 81 -15.69 -12.16 11.23
C ILE A 81 -16.56 -13.36 11.62
N MET A 82 -15.98 -14.56 11.76
CA MET A 82 -16.76 -15.75 12.15
C MET A 82 -17.37 -15.60 13.53
N THR A 83 -16.60 -15.12 14.52
CA THR A 83 -17.11 -14.93 15.89
C THR A 83 -18.21 -13.87 15.93
N LEU A 84 -18.04 -12.76 15.22
CA LEU A 84 -19.04 -11.70 15.14
C LEU A 84 -20.29 -12.15 14.37
N GLY A 85 -20.12 -12.87 13.26
CA GLY A 85 -21.23 -13.44 12.50
C GLY A 85 -22.03 -14.43 13.32
N TYR A 86 -21.36 -15.35 14.02
CA TYR A 86 -22.03 -16.31 14.89
C TYR A 86 -22.75 -15.64 16.07
N SER A 87 -22.15 -14.61 16.68
CA SER A 87 -22.80 -13.91 17.79
C SER A 87 -24.05 -13.15 17.34
N MET A 88 -24.02 -12.53 16.15
CA MET A 88 -25.19 -11.91 15.54
C MET A 88 -26.26 -12.94 15.22
N GLU A 89 -25.89 -14.03 14.55
CA GLU A 89 -26.81 -15.10 14.17
C GLU A 89 -27.47 -15.73 15.42
N TYR A 90 -26.69 -15.91 16.50
CA TYR A 90 -27.21 -16.35 17.78
C TYR A 90 -28.20 -15.35 18.40
N TYR A 91 -27.86 -14.06 18.39
CA TYR A 91 -28.68 -13.02 19.00
C TYR A 91 -30.01 -12.80 18.26
N PHE A 92 -29.98 -12.75 16.93
CA PHE A 92 -31.15 -12.45 16.10
C PHE A 92 -32.00 -13.67 15.78
N HIS A 93 -31.38 -14.80 15.42
CA HIS A 93 -32.09 -16.01 15.00
C HIS A 93 -32.08 -17.11 16.06
N LEU A 94 -30.93 -17.73 16.35
CA LEU A 94 -30.89 -19.03 17.07
C LEU A 94 -31.45 -18.96 18.49
N ARG A 95 -31.34 -17.83 19.19
CA ARG A 95 -31.90 -17.67 20.54
C ARG A 95 -33.42 -17.79 20.57
N HIS A 96 -34.11 -17.39 19.50
CA HIS A 96 -35.57 -17.40 19.43
C HIS A 96 -36.13 -18.75 18.97
N HIS A 97 -35.32 -19.57 18.27
CA HIS A 97 -35.70 -20.92 17.81
C HIS A 97 -35.91 -21.94 18.94
N LYS A 98 -35.29 -21.75 20.11
CA LYS A 98 -35.48 -22.67 21.25
C LYS A 98 -36.76 -22.39 22.06
N ASN A 99 -37.26 -21.16 22.05
CA ASN A 99 -38.34 -20.72 22.95
C ASN A 99 -39.69 -20.49 22.25
N ASN A 100 -39.76 -20.60 20.92
CA ASN A 100 -41.00 -20.52 20.16
C ASN A 100 -41.06 -21.69 19.17
N ALA A 101 -42.19 -22.39 19.11
CA ALA A 101 -42.46 -23.33 18.03
C ALA A 101 -42.67 -22.53 16.73
N HIS A 102 -42.09 -23.02 15.63
CA HIS A 102 -42.20 -22.43 14.30
C HIS A 102 -43.65 -22.23 13.85
#